data_AF-A0A380H262-F1
#
_entry.id   AF-A0A380H262-F1
#
_cell.length_a   1.000
_cell.length_b   1.000
_cell.length_c   1.000
_cell.angle_alpha   90.00
_cell.angle_beta   90.00
_cell.angle_gamma   90.00
#
_symmetry.space_group_name_H-M   'P 1'
#
loop_
_entity.id
_entity.type
_entity.pdbx_description
1 polymer ?
#
loop_
_entity_poly.entity_id
_entity_poly.type
_entity_poly.pdbx_seq_one_letter_code
_entity_poly.pdbx_strand_id
1 'polypeptide(L)'
;MSYSIGIDFGIASGRVILVDTSNGRIISSYEEHYAYGTYSESLYGKPLPHHYFLQNADDYLHILEHGVHHVLENSPVNKQDVVGIGVDFTSCTIVFLDEYFQPLHRQKN
;
A
#
# COMPACT_ATOMS: atom_id res chain seq x y z
N MET A 1 -3.15 -16.17 21.18
CA MET A 1 -3.93 -16.02 19.93
C MET A 1 -2.97 -15.46 18.91
N SER A 2 -3.03 -15.86 17.64
CA SER A 2 -2.16 -15.30 16.60
C SER A 2 -2.94 -14.42 15.64
N TYR A 3 -2.28 -13.38 15.14
CA TYR A 3 -2.87 -12.40 14.23
C TYR A 3 -2.03 -12.29 12.96
N SER A 4 -2.65 -11.85 11.87
CA SER A 4 -1.97 -11.54 10.62
C SER A 4 -2.41 -10.19 10.10
N ILE A 5 -1.51 -9.49 9.41
CA ILE A 5 -1.83 -8.26 8.70
C ILE A 5 -2.06 -8.58 7.22
N GLY A 6 -3.18 -8.10 6.67
CA GLY A 6 -3.42 -8.09 5.23
C GLY A 6 -3.32 -6.67 4.69
N ILE A 7 -2.69 -6.49 3.54
CA ILE A 7 -2.61 -5.20 2.84
C ILE A 7 -3.12 -5.37 1.41
N ASP A 8 -4.18 -4.64 1.10
CA ASP A 8 -4.85 -4.61 -0.20
C ASP A 8 -4.54 -3.28 -0.89
N PHE A 9 -3.73 -3.34 -1.94
CA PHE A 9 -3.42 -2.18 -2.77
C PHE A 9 -4.33 -2.15 -4.00
N GLY A 10 -5.36 -1.32 -3.92
CA GLY A 10 -6.30 -1.06 -5.00
C GLY A 10 -5.79 -0.02 -6.00
N ILE A 11 -6.69 0.45 -6.87
CA ILE A 11 -6.35 1.47 -7.88
C ILE A 11 -6.27 2.88 -7.25
N ALA A 12 -7.19 3.20 -6.34
CA ALA A 12 -7.38 4.56 -5.82
C ALA A 12 -7.07 4.70 -4.31
N SER A 13 -6.94 3.58 -3.62
CA SER A 13 -6.71 3.52 -2.18
C SER A 13 -5.95 2.25 -1.83
N GLY A 14 -5.32 2.26 -0.66
CA GLY A 14 -4.84 1.04 -0.03
C GLY A 14 -5.55 0.80 1.29
N ARG A 15 -5.73 -0.47 1.62
CA ARG A 15 -6.36 -0.93 2.86
C ARG A 15 -5.42 -1.83 3.63
N VAL A 16 -5.35 -1.65 4.95
CA VAL A 16 -4.65 -2.54 5.87
C VAL A 16 -5.66 -3.10 6.85
N ILE A 17 -5.61 -4.41 7.09
CA ILE A 17 -6.46 -5.10 8.07
C ILE A 17 -5.62 -5.94 9.02
N LEU A 18 -5.96 -5.90 10.30
CA LEU A 18 -5.44 -6.83 11.31
C LEU A 18 -6.49 -7.91 11.57
N VAL A 19 -6.13 -9.18 11.41
CA VAL A 19 -7.07 -10.30 11.39
C VAL A 19 -6.69 -11.35 12.44
N ASP A 20 -7.68 -11.87 13.15
CA ASP A 20 -7.53 -13.04 14.02
C ASP A 20 -7.44 -14.32 13.18
N THR A 21 -6.31 -15.00 13.27
CA THR A 21 -6.03 -16.20 12.44
C THR A 21 -6.89 -17.41 12.81
N SER A 22 -7.54 -17.43 13.97
CA SER A 22 -8.38 -18.56 14.39
C SER A 22 -9.77 -18.57 13.76
N ASN A 23 -10.27 -17.40 13.36
CA ASN A 23 -11.66 -17.22 12.94
C ASN A 23 -11.86 -16.22 11.78
N GLY A 24 -10.80 -15.55 11.33
CA GLY A 24 -10.85 -14.60 10.22
C GLY A 24 -11.46 -13.24 10.58
N ARG A 25 -11.73 -12.95 11.85
CA ARG A 25 -12.34 -11.69 12.27
C ARG A 25 -11.34 -10.54 12.10
N ILE A 26 -11.78 -9.47 11.45
CA ILE A 26 -11.05 -8.20 11.38
C ILE A 26 -11.15 -7.52 12.75
N ILE A 27 -10.00 -7.24 13.34
CA ILE A 27 -9.83 -6.62 14.66
C ILE A 27 -9.73 -5.11 14.53
N SER A 28 -8.97 -4.65 13.54
CA SER A 28 -8.76 -3.25 13.21
C SER A 28 -8.53 -3.13 11.70
N SER A 29 -8.88 -1.99 11.13
CA SER A 29 -8.78 -1.71 9.70
C SER A 29 -8.44 -0.26 9.45
N TYR A 30 -7.66 -0.03 8.40
CA TYR A 30 -7.28 1.27 7.90
C TYR A 30 -7.51 1.31 6.39
N GLU A 31 -8.05 2.40 5.87
CA GLU A 31 -8.14 2.64 4.42
C GLU A 31 -7.88 4.12 4.15
N GLU A 32 -7.07 4.40 3.15
CA GLU A 32 -6.74 5.76 2.74
C GLU A 32 -6.60 5.84 1.22
N HIS A 33 -7.11 6.93 0.66
CA HIS A 33 -6.92 7.25 -0.75
C HIS A 33 -5.48 7.67 -1.02
N TYR A 34 -4.93 7.21 -2.14
CA TYR A 34 -3.60 7.61 -2.58
C TYR A 34 -3.53 9.12 -2.78
N ALA A 35 -2.53 9.76 -2.18
CA ALA A 35 -2.39 11.21 -2.17
C ALA A 35 -2.09 11.73 -3.58
N TYR A 36 -1.30 10.99 -4.35
CA TYR A 36 -1.05 11.31 -5.76
C TYR A 36 -2.10 10.73 -6.70
N GLY A 37 -2.73 9.62 -6.32
CA GLY A 37 -3.76 8.97 -7.12
C GLY A 37 -3.21 8.39 -8.42
N THR A 38 -4.06 8.36 -9.46
CA THR A 38 -3.67 7.91 -10.81
C THR A 38 -3.42 9.12 -11.71
N TYR A 39 -2.23 9.19 -12.30
CA TYR A 39 -1.93 10.15 -13.36
C TYR A 39 -2.42 9.59 -14.69
N SER A 40 -3.48 10.19 -15.24
CA SER A 40 -4.07 9.80 -16.54
C SER A 40 -3.97 10.89 -17.62
N GLU A 41 -3.80 12.15 -17.21
CA GLU A 41 -3.82 13.28 -18.15
C GLU A 41 -2.43 13.87 -18.39
N SER A 42 -1.67 14.11 -17.32
CA SER A 42 -0.35 14.72 -17.40
C SER A 42 0.56 14.28 -16.26
N LEU A 43 1.87 14.34 -16.50
CA LEU A 43 2.90 14.13 -15.50
C LEU A 43 3.92 15.26 -15.61
N TYR A 44 4.19 15.95 -14.50
CA TYR A 44 5.07 17.13 -14.45
C TYR A 44 4.73 18.20 -15.51
N GLY A 45 3.44 18.44 -15.75
CA GLY A 45 2.95 19.43 -16.71
C GLY A 45 3.05 19.02 -18.18
N LYS A 46 3.48 17.78 -18.48
CA LYS A 46 3.50 17.23 -19.85
C LYS A 46 2.31 16.28 -20.04
N PRO A 47 1.56 16.39 -21.14
CA PRO A 47 0.45 15.48 -21.41
C PRO A 47 0.97 14.05 -21.57
N LEU A 48 0.23 13.10 -20.99
CA LEU A 48 0.52 11.68 -21.14
C LEU A 48 -0.03 11.16 -22.49
N PRO A 49 0.61 10.14 -23.10
CA PRO A 49 0.03 9.47 -24.25
C PRO A 49 -1.31 8.82 -23.91
N HIS A 50 -2.13 8.59 -24.93
CA HIS A 50 -3.41 7.92 -24.74
C HIS A 50 -3.22 6.52 -24.11
N HIS A 51 -4.10 6.17 -23.17
CA HIS A 51 -4.07 4.94 -22.37
C HIS A 51 -2.90 4.79 -21.38
N TYR A 52 -2.19 5.86 -21.04
CA TYR A 52 -1.25 5.83 -19.93
C TYR A 52 -1.98 6.09 -18.61
N PHE A 53 -1.75 5.20 -17.65
CA PHE A 53 -2.23 5.32 -16.27
C PHE A 53 -1.02 5.02 -15.37
N LEU A 54 -0.48 6.07 -14.76
CA LEU A 54 0.71 5.96 -13.91
C LEU A 54 0.31 6.15 -12.45
N GLN A 55 1.04 5.51 -11.54
CA GLN A 55 0.86 5.65 -10.10
C GLN A 55 2.20 6.01 -9.45
N ASN A 56 2.14 6.66 -8.29
CA ASN A 56 3.33 6.99 -7.50
C ASN A 56 3.59 5.88 -6.48
N ALA A 57 4.77 5.23 -6.55
CA ALA A 57 5.14 4.17 -5.60
C ALA A 57 5.21 4.63 -4.13
N ASP A 58 5.31 5.94 -3.88
CA ASP A 58 5.32 6.52 -2.54
C ASP A 58 3.98 6.35 -1.83
N ASP A 59 2.88 6.33 -2.59
CA ASP A 59 1.55 6.08 -2.02
C ASP A 59 1.47 4.67 -1.40
N TYR A 60 2.14 3.67 -2.00
CA TYR A 60 2.14 2.32 -1.45
C TYR A 60 2.97 2.20 -0.18
N LEU A 61 4.15 2.86 -0.14
CA LEU A 61 4.94 2.90 1.08
C LEU A 61 4.20 3.64 2.20
N HIS A 62 3.49 4.72 1.86
CA HIS A 62 2.68 5.46 2.82
C HIS A 62 1.59 4.58 3.46
N ILE A 63 0.83 3.84 2.66
CA ILE A 63 -0.17 2.88 3.17
C ILE A 63 0.47 1.77 4.01
N LEU A 64 1.60 1.23 3.55
CA LEU A 64 2.32 0.19 4.30
C LEU A 64 2.72 0.70 5.68
N GLU A 65 3.40 1.84 5.75
CA GLU A 65 3.91 2.40 7.00
C GLU A 65 2.75 2.86 7.91
N HIS A 66 1.93 3.80 7.43
CA HIS A 66 0.87 4.40 8.24
C HIS A 66 -0.23 3.40 8.56
N GLY A 67 -0.65 2.59 7.60
CA GLY A 67 -1.73 1.63 7.81
C GLY A 67 -1.36 0.53 8.80
N VAL A 68 -0.12 0.00 8.74
CA VAL A 68 0.36 -0.99 9.71
C VAL A 68 0.45 -0.40 11.12
N HIS A 69 1.02 0.79 11.25
CA HIS A 69 1.06 1.49 12.54
C HIS A 69 -0.36 1.73 13.08
N HIS A 70 -1.25 2.24 12.23
CA HIS A 70 -2.62 2.54 12.59
C HIS A 70 -3.38 1.32 13.12
N VAL A 71 -3.37 0.19 12.40
CA VAL A 71 -4.15 -0.98 12.83
C VAL A 71 -3.62 -1.61 14.11
N LEU A 72 -2.31 -1.52 14.36
CA LEU A 72 -1.69 -2.01 15.60
C LEU A 72 -2.03 -1.11 16.78
N GLU A 73 -1.85 0.21 16.64
CA GLU A 73 -2.13 1.18 17.70
C GLU A 73 -3.61 1.27 18.06
N ASN A 74 -4.50 1.06 17.08
CA ASN A 74 -5.95 1.04 17.27
C ASN A 74 -6.49 -0.37 17.55
N SER A 75 -5.68 -1.24 18.15
CA SER A 75 -6.11 -2.58 18.56
C SER A 75 -5.53 -2.95 19.94
N PRO A 76 -6.18 -3.87 20.69
CA PRO A 76 -5.60 -4.40 21.93
C PRO A 76 -4.53 -5.48 21.68
N VAL A 77 -4.11 -5.70 20.43
CA VAL A 77 -3.22 -6.80 20.04
C VAL A 77 -1.76 -6.44 20.37
N ASN A 78 -1.04 -7.38 20.96
CA ASN A 78 0.41 -7.26 21.10
C ASN A 78 1.07 -7.56 19.74
N LYS A 79 1.94 -6.67 19.24
CA LYS A 79 2.70 -6.88 18.00
C LYS A 79 3.52 -8.18 17.97
N GLN A 80 3.90 -8.74 19.12
CA GLN A 80 4.55 -10.06 19.21
C GLN A 80 3.64 -11.23 18.84
N ASP A 81 2.32 -11.04 18.85
CA ASP A 81 1.32 -12.04 18.46
C ASP A 81 1.00 -11.98 16.95
N VAL A 82 1.57 -11.02 16.21
CA VAL A 82 1.44 -10.93 14.74
C VAL A 82 2.45 -11.89 14.11
N VAL A 83 1.94 -12.93 13.45
CA VAL A 83 2.76 -14.03 12.92
C VAL A 83 3.08 -13.90 11.43
N GLY A 84 2.48 -12.92 10.74
CA GLY A 84 2.74 -12.72 9.32
C GLY A 84 2.04 -11.50 8.72
N ILE A 85 2.50 -11.13 7.53
CA ILE A 85 1.97 -10.08 6.69
C ILE A 85 1.72 -10.65 5.29
N GLY A 86 0.54 -10.40 4.74
CA GLY A 86 0.16 -10.73 3.37
C GLY A 86 -0.11 -9.45 2.59
N VAL A 87 0.25 -9.45 1.31
CA VAL A 87 0.01 -8.34 0.40
C VAL A 87 -0.77 -8.86 -0.81
N ASP A 88 -1.81 -8.14 -1.18
CA ASP A 88 -2.50 -8.26 -2.44
C ASP A 88 -2.46 -6.91 -3.18
N PHE A 89 -2.47 -6.98 -4.50
CA PHE A 89 -2.24 -5.84 -5.37
C PHE A 89 -3.06 -5.98 -6.63
N THR A 90 -3.44 -4.85 -7.23
CA THR A 90 -3.87 -4.84 -8.63
C THR A 90 -2.86 -5.55 -9.53
N SER A 91 -3.36 -6.35 -10.46
CA SER A 91 -2.50 -7.13 -11.36
C SER A 91 -1.77 -6.21 -12.36
N CYS A 92 -0.53 -6.57 -12.69
CA CYS A 92 0.29 -5.93 -13.73
C CYS A 92 0.65 -4.44 -13.48
N THR A 93 0.60 -3.95 -12.25
CA THR A 93 1.17 -2.65 -11.87
C THR A 93 2.69 -2.78 -11.71
N ILE A 94 3.46 -2.12 -12.56
CA ILE A 94 4.93 -2.26 -12.62
C ILE A 94 5.60 -1.01 -12.07
N VAL A 95 6.58 -1.19 -11.18
CA VAL A 95 7.46 -0.14 -10.68
C VAL A 95 8.89 -0.44 -11.13
N PHE A 96 9.54 0.53 -11.79
CA PHE A 96 10.94 0.41 -12.15
C PHE A 96 11.82 0.84 -10.97
N LEU A 97 12.80 0.00 -10.64
CA LEU A 97 13.71 0.19 -9.51
C LEU A 97 15.16 0.29 -9.98
N ASP A 98 16.00 0.96 -9.19
CA ASP A 98 17.46 0.88 -9.31
C ASP A 98 18.04 -0.36 -8.61
N GLU A 99 19.38 -0.47 -8.64
CA GLU A 99 20.15 -1.54 -7.98
C GLU A 99 20.03 -1.58 -6.45
N TYR A 100 19.50 -0.52 -5.82
CA TYR A 100 19.24 -0.41 -4.38
C TYR A 100 17.74 -0.53 -4.06
N PHE A 101 16.93 -1.04 -5.01
CA PHE A 101 15.49 -1.19 -4.90
C PHE A 101 14.75 0.14 -4.64
N GLN A 102 15.30 1.27 -5.06
CA GLN A 102 14.60 2.56 -4.99
C GLN A 102 13.80 2.80 -6.27
N PRO A 103 12.56 3.29 -6.18
CA PRO A 103 11.78 3.68 -7.35
C PRO A 103 12.50 4.73 -8.18
N LEU A 104 12.69 4.45 -9.47
CA LEU A 104 13.42 5.34 -10.39
C LEU A 104 12.77 6.72 -10.50
N HIS A 105 11.45 6.82 -10.28
CA HIS A 105 10.74 8.12 -10.29
C HIS A 105 11.23 9.09 -9.21
N ARG A 106 11.87 8.60 -8.13
CA ARG A 106 12.43 9.44 -7.04
C ARG A 106 13.77 10.06 -7.41
N GLN A 107 14.47 9.49 -8.39
CA GLN A 107 15.78 9.98 -8.76
C GLN A 107 15.64 11.31 -9.50
N LYS A 108 16.45 12.29 -9.11
CA LYS A 108 16.61 13.52 -9.90
C LYS A 108 17.61 13.21 -11.01
N ASN A 109 17.21 13.50 -12.26
CA ASN A 109 18.13 13.50 -13.40
C ASN A 109 19.30 14.45 -13.17
#